data_AF-A0A7X3R205-F1
#
_entry.id   AF-A0A7X3R205-F1
#
_cell.length_a   1.000
_cell.length_b   1.000
_cell.length_c   1.000
_cell.angle_alpha   90.00
_cell.angle_beta   90.00
_cell.angle_gamma   90.00
#
_symmetry.space_group_name_H-M   'P 1'
#
loop_
_entity.id
_entity.type
_entity.pdbx_description
1 polymer ?
#
loop_
_entity_poly.entity_id
_entity_poly.type
_entity_poly.pdbx_seq_one_letter_code
_entity_poly.pdbx_strand_id
1 'polypeptide(L)'
;HSLVSTTASNELYWEALLESPELTHSEFLLFSMLNPGSLRSTFVRARELARGLREHISREVWEEINALYLFLAYRRQFGAGDVHELCTETQRRTQTILGLYDNTVLRDEGREWFRCGMYLERADMTSRIVDAKYHILLPGDDSVGGAFDRFQWVAVLRSASAREAYRRLGYSEVDGMLVAQLLIFSVEFPRSLAFSVQALARHYQQATAEAPKRRRAGAERRIALLNLDLGASDVEQVVDEGLHEFFDEFQARLIEVDRAITEDIFRAEPGRVAQVRLVED
;
A
#
# COMPACT_ATOMS: atom_id res chain seq x y z
N HIS A 1 13.44 -10.01 -12.83
CA HIS A 1 13.80 -8.60 -12.58
C HIS A 1 12.62 -7.71 -12.24
N SER A 2 11.60 -7.52 -13.10
CA SER A 2 10.60 -6.46 -12.86
C SER A 2 9.76 -6.57 -11.58
N LEU A 3 9.34 -7.77 -11.14
CA LEU A 3 8.48 -7.89 -9.94
C LEU A 3 9.22 -7.59 -8.62
N VAL A 4 10.49 -8.00 -8.51
CA VAL A 4 11.31 -7.73 -7.30
C VAL A 4 11.76 -6.28 -7.25
N SER A 5 11.95 -5.64 -8.41
CA SER A 5 12.23 -4.19 -8.46
C SER A 5 10.99 -3.37 -8.08
N THR A 6 9.79 -3.76 -8.52
CA THR A 6 8.55 -3.08 -8.11
C THR A 6 8.38 -3.06 -6.59
N THR A 7 8.75 -4.13 -5.89
CA THR A 7 8.68 -4.19 -4.41
C THR A 7 9.92 -3.61 -3.72
N ALA A 8 10.82 -2.94 -4.45
CA ALA A 8 12.10 -2.42 -3.96
C ALA A 8 12.92 -3.45 -3.14
N SER A 9 12.88 -4.73 -3.55
CA SER A 9 13.50 -5.83 -2.78
C SER A 9 14.72 -6.44 -3.48
N ASN A 10 15.35 -5.71 -4.41
CA ASN A 10 16.47 -6.22 -5.22
C ASN A 10 17.68 -6.65 -4.36
N GLU A 11 18.10 -5.82 -3.41
CA GLU A 11 19.25 -6.11 -2.54
C GLU A 11 19.01 -7.40 -1.72
N LEU A 12 17.86 -7.49 -1.06
CA LEU A 12 17.44 -8.69 -0.32
C LEU A 12 17.35 -9.94 -1.20
N TYR A 13 16.95 -9.79 -2.47
CA TYR A 13 16.89 -10.91 -3.39
C TYR A 13 18.29 -11.41 -3.77
N TRP A 14 19.23 -10.49 -4.00
CA TRP A 14 20.62 -10.87 -4.28
C TRP A 14 21.27 -11.58 -3.09
N GLU A 15 21.03 -11.09 -1.87
CA GLU A 15 21.49 -11.76 -0.65
C GLU A 15 20.87 -13.16 -0.52
N ALA A 16 19.56 -13.29 -0.76
CA ALA A 16 18.88 -14.58 -0.70
C ALA A 16 19.37 -15.58 -1.76
N LEU A 17 19.80 -15.12 -2.94
CA LEU A 17 20.39 -15.97 -3.97
C LEU A 17 21.76 -16.52 -3.57
N LEU A 18 22.51 -15.84 -2.70
CA LEU A 18 23.77 -16.37 -2.16
C LEU A 18 23.54 -17.60 -1.29
N GLU A 19 22.43 -17.62 -0.54
CA GLU A 19 22.03 -18.77 0.28
C GLU A 19 21.32 -19.88 -0.51
N SER A 20 20.57 -19.50 -1.55
CA SER A 20 19.76 -20.42 -2.35
C SER A 20 19.80 -20.03 -3.84
N PRO A 21 20.79 -20.54 -4.61
CA PRO A 21 20.98 -20.15 -6.02
C PRO A 21 19.82 -20.51 -6.95
N GLU A 22 18.99 -21.50 -6.58
CA GLU A 22 17.82 -21.90 -7.36
C GLU A 22 16.55 -21.08 -7.02
N LEU A 23 16.65 -20.09 -6.13
CA LEU A 23 15.50 -19.33 -5.63
C LEU A 23 14.85 -18.50 -6.75
N THR A 24 13.62 -18.87 -7.10
CA THR A 24 12.85 -18.11 -8.08
C THR A 24 12.34 -16.78 -7.48
N HIS A 25 12.11 -15.77 -8.33
CA HIS A 25 11.48 -14.51 -7.91
C HIS A 25 10.13 -14.74 -7.19
N SER A 26 9.32 -15.69 -7.69
CA SER A 26 8.03 -16.02 -7.10
C SER A 26 8.18 -16.62 -5.71
N GLU A 27 9.11 -17.55 -5.51
CA GLU A 27 9.38 -18.11 -4.18
C GLU A 27 9.91 -17.06 -3.22
N PHE A 28 10.77 -16.15 -3.69
CA PHE A 28 11.28 -15.05 -2.89
C PHE A 28 10.16 -14.10 -2.42
N LEU A 29 9.26 -13.71 -3.32
CA LEU A 29 8.16 -12.78 -3.02
C LEU A 29 7.02 -13.43 -2.23
N LEU A 30 6.79 -14.74 -2.39
CA LEU A 30 5.67 -15.41 -1.73
C LEU A 30 6.06 -16.05 -0.39
N PHE A 31 7.27 -16.59 -0.28
CA PHE A 31 7.58 -17.58 0.75
C PHE A 31 8.90 -17.40 1.48
N SER A 32 9.87 -16.67 0.89
CA SER A 32 11.16 -16.49 1.52
C SER A 32 11.02 -15.69 2.80
N MET A 33 11.53 -16.26 3.89
CA MET A 33 11.61 -15.57 5.19
C MET A 33 12.76 -14.56 5.23
N LEU A 34 13.68 -14.61 4.25
CA LEU A 34 14.72 -13.59 4.06
C LEU A 34 14.15 -12.28 3.50
N ASN A 35 12.94 -12.33 2.93
CA ASN A 35 12.19 -11.16 2.52
C ASN A 35 11.11 -10.84 3.57
N PRO A 36 11.26 -9.75 4.37
CA PRO A 36 10.24 -9.33 5.34
C PRO A 36 8.91 -8.92 4.69
N GLY A 37 8.96 -8.50 3.42
CA GLY A 37 7.80 -8.16 2.60
C GLY A 37 7.21 -9.35 1.84
N SER A 38 7.73 -10.57 2.00
CA SER A 38 7.11 -11.73 1.37
C SER A 38 5.71 -11.97 1.93
N LEU A 39 4.86 -12.63 1.13
CA LEU A 39 3.49 -12.93 1.54
C LEU A 39 3.48 -13.70 2.88
N ARG A 40 4.33 -14.73 3.00
CA ARG A 40 4.49 -15.51 4.23
C ARG A 40 4.97 -14.66 5.41
N SER A 41 6.05 -13.89 5.24
CA SER A 41 6.60 -13.04 6.31
C SER A 41 5.57 -12.01 6.81
N THR A 42 4.84 -11.40 5.88
CA THR A 42 3.81 -10.40 6.19
C THR A 42 2.67 -11.01 7.02
N PHE A 43 2.17 -12.19 6.64
CA PHE A 43 1.09 -12.83 7.39
C PHE A 43 1.52 -13.47 8.71
N VAL A 44 2.79 -13.89 8.84
CA VAL A 44 3.37 -14.24 10.14
C VAL A 44 3.29 -13.03 11.07
N ARG A 45 3.77 -11.86 10.62
CA ARG A 45 3.74 -10.62 11.41
C ARG A 45 2.31 -10.18 11.72
N ALA A 46 1.41 -10.21 10.74
CA ALA A 46 0.01 -9.84 10.92
C ALA A 46 -0.67 -10.71 11.99
N ARG A 47 -0.41 -12.02 11.98
CA ARG A 47 -0.92 -12.93 13.01
C ARG A 47 -0.36 -12.62 14.39
N GLU A 48 0.93 -12.34 14.53
CA GLU A 48 1.52 -11.99 15.82
C GLU A 48 0.97 -10.66 16.37
N LEU A 49 0.77 -9.66 15.51
CA LEU A 49 0.11 -8.40 15.89
C LEU A 49 -1.34 -8.62 16.32
N ALA A 50 -2.12 -9.39 15.54
CA ALA A 50 -3.50 -9.71 15.88
C ALA A 50 -3.61 -10.50 17.19
N ARG A 51 -2.59 -11.30 17.54
CA ARG A 51 -2.52 -12.05 18.80
C ARG A 51 -2.37 -11.11 19.99
N GLY A 52 -1.53 -10.08 19.85
CA GLY A 52 -1.33 -9.05 20.88
C GLY A 52 -2.52 -8.10 20.99
N LEU A 53 -3.25 -7.86 19.90
CA LEU A 53 -4.41 -6.96 19.84
C LEU A 53 -5.75 -7.68 20.00
N ARG A 54 -5.76 -8.92 20.51
CA ARG A 54 -6.95 -9.78 20.52
C ARG A 54 -8.16 -9.21 21.28
N GLU A 55 -7.92 -8.30 22.22
CA GLU A 55 -8.97 -7.58 22.97
C GLU A 55 -9.57 -6.39 22.18
N HIS A 56 -8.86 -5.91 21.15
CA HIS A 56 -9.23 -4.76 20.32
C HIS A 56 -9.79 -5.16 18.95
N ILE A 57 -9.74 -6.44 18.60
CA ILE A 57 -10.32 -6.98 17.37
C ILE A 57 -11.40 -8.00 17.70
N SER A 58 -12.35 -8.19 16.78
CA SER A 58 -13.34 -9.24 16.93
C SER A 58 -12.72 -10.63 16.78
N ARG A 59 -13.42 -11.62 17.33
CA ARG A 59 -13.03 -13.03 17.22
C ARG A 59 -12.96 -13.46 15.75
N GLU A 60 -13.89 -13.00 14.93
CA GLU A 60 -14.01 -13.30 13.51
C GLU A 60 -12.79 -12.77 12.73
N VAL A 61 -12.34 -11.55 13.02
CA VAL A 61 -11.12 -10.99 12.41
C VAL A 61 -9.90 -11.83 12.77
N TRP A 62 -9.76 -12.18 14.06
CA TRP A 62 -8.66 -13.03 14.52
C TRP A 62 -8.65 -14.40 13.83
N GLU A 63 -9.81 -15.05 13.76
CA GLU A 63 -9.96 -16.37 13.15
C GLU A 63 -9.60 -16.35 11.66
N GLU A 64 -10.02 -15.33 10.91
CA GLU A 64 -9.69 -15.21 9.48
C GLU A 64 -8.21 -14.90 9.23
N ILE A 65 -7.58 -14.03 10.04
CA ILE A 65 -6.13 -13.80 9.97
C ILE A 65 -5.37 -15.10 10.24
N ASN A 66 -5.77 -15.86 11.27
CA ASN A 66 -5.13 -17.13 11.60
C ASN A 66 -5.36 -18.18 10.50
N ALA A 67 -6.56 -18.25 9.92
CA ALA A 67 -6.86 -19.15 8.81
C ALA A 67 -5.97 -18.86 7.59
N LEU A 68 -5.80 -17.59 7.23
CA LEU A 68 -4.92 -17.17 6.14
C LEU A 68 -3.44 -17.48 6.44
N TYR A 69 -2.98 -17.28 7.67
CA TYR A 69 -1.65 -17.72 8.09
C TYR A 69 -1.45 -19.23 7.91
N LEU A 70 -2.39 -20.06 8.38
CA LEU A 70 -2.30 -21.52 8.23
C LEU A 70 -2.32 -21.94 6.76
N PHE A 71 -3.18 -21.32 5.96
CA PHE A 71 -3.23 -21.53 4.50
C PHE A 71 -1.86 -21.30 3.84
N LEU A 72 -1.13 -20.25 4.24
CA LEU A 72 0.20 -19.94 3.70
C LEU A 72 1.32 -20.80 4.30
N ALA A 73 1.20 -21.22 5.56
CA ALA A 73 2.22 -22.01 6.26
C ALA A 73 2.30 -23.45 5.75
N TYR A 74 1.16 -24.06 5.41
CA TYR A 74 1.11 -25.47 4.96
C TYR A 74 1.39 -25.66 3.46
N ARG A 75 1.56 -24.58 2.70
CA ARG A 75 1.90 -24.62 1.27
C ARG A 75 3.42 -24.41 1.08
N ARG A 76 4.16 -25.46 0.70
CA ARG A 76 5.63 -25.42 0.55
C ARG A 76 6.16 -25.46 -0.89
N GLN A 77 5.40 -25.92 -1.90
CA GLN A 77 5.88 -26.07 -3.29
C GLN A 77 4.77 -25.79 -4.30
N PHE A 78 5.11 -25.19 -5.44
CA PHE A 78 4.15 -24.77 -6.45
C PHE A 78 4.67 -24.88 -7.89
N GLY A 79 3.78 -25.25 -8.81
CA GLY A 79 3.89 -24.92 -10.23
C GLY A 79 3.21 -23.59 -10.56
N ALA A 80 3.32 -23.11 -11.80
CA ALA A 80 2.80 -21.80 -12.22
C ALA A 80 1.26 -21.64 -12.03
N GLY A 81 0.48 -22.71 -12.22
CA GLY A 81 -0.97 -22.70 -12.03
C GLY A 81 -1.39 -22.46 -10.58
N ASP A 82 -0.59 -22.92 -9.62
CA ASP A 82 -0.90 -22.80 -8.21
C ASP A 82 -0.68 -21.38 -7.67
N VAL A 83 0.23 -20.61 -8.28
CA VAL A 83 0.53 -19.23 -7.87
C VAL A 83 -0.68 -18.32 -8.08
N HIS A 84 -1.37 -18.46 -9.21
CA HIS A 84 -2.56 -17.65 -9.50
C HIS A 84 -3.69 -17.94 -8.50
N GLU A 85 -3.94 -19.22 -8.20
CA GLU A 85 -4.94 -19.64 -7.23
C GLU A 85 -4.61 -19.12 -5.83
N LEU A 86 -3.34 -19.28 -5.41
CA LEU A 86 -2.85 -18.76 -4.14
C LEU A 86 -3.07 -17.26 -4.01
N CYS A 87 -2.66 -16.47 -5.00
CA CYS A 87 -2.83 -15.02 -4.99
C CYS A 87 -4.32 -14.63 -4.96
N THR A 88 -5.16 -15.33 -5.73
CA THR A 88 -6.60 -15.08 -5.77
C THR A 88 -7.26 -15.37 -4.41
N GLU A 89 -6.94 -16.50 -3.79
CA GLU A 89 -7.47 -16.87 -2.48
C GLU A 89 -6.96 -15.93 -1.38
N THR A 90 -5.66 -15.58 -1.42
CA THR A 90 -5.09 -14.62 -0.47
C THR A 90 -5.75 -13.24 -0.58
N GLN A 91 -6.00 -12.76 -1.81
CA GLN A 91 -6.74 -11.52 -2.05
C GLN A 91 -8.15 -11.61 -1.47
N ARG A 92 -8.89 -12.70 -1.75
CA ARG A 92 -10.25 -12.90 -1.22
C ARG A 92 -10.27 -12.85 0.31
N ARG A 93 -9.40 -13.61 0.96
CA ARG A 93 -9.29 -13.63 2.43
C ARG A 93 -8.88 -12.29 3.01
N THR A 94 -7.97 -11.57 2.36
CA THR A 94 -7.62 -10.21 2.76
C THR A 94 -8.83 -9.27 2.70
N GLN A 95 -9.66 -9.36 1.65
CA GLN A 95 -10.91 -8.59 1.58
C GLN A 95 -11.92 -9.02 2.65
N THR A 96 -12.00 -10.31 2.97
CA THR A 96 -12.82 -10.81 4.08
C THR A 96 -12.36 -10.23 5.42
N ILE A 97 -11.06 -10.23 5.70
CA ILE A 97 -10.49 -9.63 6.93
C ILE A 97 -10.86 -8.16 7.02
N LEU A 98 -10.65 -7.38 5.95
CA LEU A 98 -10.99 -5.95 5.93
C LEU A 98 -12.50 -5.71 6.12
N GLY A 99 -13.34 -6.52 5.47
CA GLY A 99 -14.79 -6.46 5.63
C GLY A 99 -15.24 -6.80 7.04
N LEU A 100 -14.70 -7.86 7.65
CA LEU A 100 -14.98 -8.20 9.04
C LEU A 100 -14.53 -7.08 9.98
N TYR A 101 -13.32 -6.56 9.77
CA TYR A 101 -12.75 -5.47 10.57
C TYR A 101 -13.67 -4.25 10.57
N ASP A 102 -14.17 -3.82 9.41
CA ASP A 102 -15.07 -2.67 9.32
C ASP A 102 -16.44 -2.84 9.97
N ASN A 103 -16.93 -4.08 10.04
CA ASN A 103 -18.28 -4.37 10.50
C ASN A 103 -18.34 -4.80 11.96
N THR A 104 -17.21 -5.24 12.54
CA THR A 104 -17.20 -5.86 13.88
C THR A 104 -16.22 -5.22 14.86
N VAL A 105 -15.27 -4.39 14.41
CA VAL A 105 -14.36 -3.64 15.30
C VAL A 105 -14.96 -2.28 15.65
N LEU A 106 -14.77 -1.85 16.91
CA LEU A 106 -15.24 -0.54 17.37
C LEU A 106 -14.60 0.59 16.56
N ARG A 107 -15.34 1.69 16.42
CA ARG A 107 -14.85 2.90 15.75
C ARG A 107 -14.09 3.77 16.74
N ASP A 108 -12.92 3.29 17.14
CA ASP A 108 -12.00 3.97 18.05
C ASP A 108 -10.75 4.50 17.33
N GLU A 109 -9.85 5.14 18.08
CA GLU A 109 -8.58 5.65 17.57
C GLU A 109 -7.75 4.56 16.86
N GLY A 110 -7.75 3.33 17.40
CA GLY A 110 -7.01 2.20 16.84
C GLY A 110 -7.48 1.84 15.44
N ARG A 111 -8.80 1.84 15.21
CA ARG A 111 -9.39 1.67 13.87
C ARG A 111 -8.90 2.74 12.90
N GLU A 112 -8.87 4.00 13.32
CA GLU A 112 -8.47 5.12 12.46
C GLU A 112 -6.97 5.04 12.11
N TRP A 113 -6.10 4.63 13.04
CA TRP A 113 -4.69 4.34 12.74
C TRP A 113 -4.51 3.17 11.78
N PHE A 114 -5.26 2.09 11.96
CA PHE A 114 -5.25 0.97 11.00
C PHE A 114 -5.60 1.44 9.59
N ARG A 115 -6.58 2.33 9.45
CA ARG A 115 -6.94 2.92 8.16
C ARG A 115 -5.87 3.85 7.60
N CYS A 116 -5.20 4.64 8.44
CA CYS A 116 -4.07 5.46 8.01
C CYS A 116 -2.98 4.59 7.36
N GLY A 117 -2.54 3.54 8.05
CA GLY A 117 -1.54 2.61 7.50
C GLY A 117 -2.02 1.95 6.21
N MET A 118 -3.27 1.48 6.17
CA MET A 118 -3.84 0.87 4.96
C MET A 118 -3.85 1.81 3.75
N TYR A 119 -4.19 3.09 3.93
CA TYR A 119 -4.21 4.04 2.81
C TYR A 119 -2.83 4.54 2.41
N LEU A 120 -1.87 4.62 3.34
CA LEU A 120 -0.45 4.85 3.04
C LEU A 120 0.09 3.74 2.15
N GLU A 121 -0.03 2.48 2.59
CA GLU A 121 0.41 1.30 1.85
C GLU A 121 -0.28 1.18 0.50
N ARG A 122 -1.56 1.54 0.41
CA ARG A 122 -2.29 1.54 -0.87
C ARG A 122 -1.77 2.58 -1.84
N ALA A 123 -1.46 3.78 -1.36
CA ALA A 123 -0.91 4.83 -2.19
C ALA A 123 0.47 4.44 -2.73
N ASP A 124 1.37 3.96 -1.85
CA ASP A 124 2.71 3.47 -2.24
C ASP A 124 2.63 2.27 -3.21
N MET A 125 1.77 1.28 -2.93
CA MET A 125 1.66 0.13 -3.83
C MET A 125 1.04 0.51 -5.18
N THR A 126 0.14 1.49 -5.22
CA THR A 126 -0.44 1.95 -6.48
C THR A 126 0.58 2.70 -7.32
N SER A 127 1.39 3.59 -6.72
CA SER A 127 2.47 4.25 -7.47
C SER A 127 3.44 3.23 -8.04
N ARG A 128 3.87 2.24 -7.25
CA ARG A 128 4.72 1.12 -7.70
C ARG A 128 4.10 0.29 -8.83
N ILE A 129 2.80 0.01 -8.77
CA ILE A 129 2.10 -0.77 -9.82
C ILE A 129 2.10 -0.02 -11.16
N VAL A 130 1.90 1.31 -11.13
CA VAL A 130 1.91 2.11 -12.35
C VAL A 130 3.34 2.31 -12.84
N ASP A 131 4.28 2.60 -11.93
CA ASP A 131 5.70 2.79 -12.22
C ASP A 131 6.40 1.50 -12.70
N ALA A 132 5.88 0.33 -12.33
CA ALA A 132 6.36 -0.96 -12.87
C ALA A 132 6.33 -1.00 -14.40
N LYS A 133 5.47 -0.19 -15.04
CA LYS A 133 5.48 -0.01 -16.49
C LYS A 133 6.83 0.54 -16.98
N TYR A 134 7.41 1.53 -16.29
CA TYR A 134 8.71 2.10 -16.62
C TYR A 134 9.83 1.05 -16.57
N HIS A 135 9.88 0.25 -15.51
CA HIS A 135 10.91 -0.80 -15.37
C HIS A 135 10.75 -2.01 -16.30
N ILE A 136 9.56 -2.21 -16.87
CA ILE A 136 9.34 -3.20 -17.94
C ILE A 136 9.84 -2.66 -19.29
N LEU A 137 10.13 -1.35 -19.39
CA LEU A 137 10.43 -0.63 -20.63
C LEU A 137 11.75 0.14 -20.52
N LEU A 138 12.86 -0.54 -20.83
CA LEU A 138 14.00 0.13 -21.49
C LEU A 138 13.89 -0.19 -22.99
N PRO A 139 14.24 0.76 -23.88
CA PRO A 139 13.70 0.82 -25.24
C PRO A 139 14.16 -0.36 -26.11
N GLY A 140 13.18 -1.09 -26.65
CA GLY A 140 13.24 -1.69 -27.97
C GLY A 140 12.17 -1.01 -28.82
N ASP A 141 12.42 -0.82 -30.11
CA ASP A 141 11.64 -0.03 -31.10
C ASP A 141 10.16 -0.47 -31.34
N ASP A 142 9.49 -1.06 -30.35
CA ASP A 142 8.08 -1.39 -30.43
C ASP A 142 7.23 -0.13 -30.14
N SER A 143 6.57 0.35 -31.19
CA SER A 143 5.77 1.57 -31.25
C SER A 143 4.90 1.80 -30.01
N VAL A 144 5.13 2.92 -29.32
CA VAL A 144 4.22 3.50 -28.31
C VAL A 144 2.78 3.46 -28.85
N GLY A 145 1.82 2.97 -28.04
CA GLY A 145 0.42 2.80 -28.46
C GLY A 145 0.13 1.53 -29.27
N GLY A 146 1.13 0.65 -29.49
CA GLY A 146 0.96 -0.66 -30.14
C GLY A 146 0.20 -1.69 -29.29
N ALA A 147 -0.10 -2.85 -29.89
CA ALA A 147 -0.86 -3.91 -29.21
C ALA A 147 -0.18 -4.45 -27.93
N PHE A 148 1.15 -4.45 -27.90
CA PHE A 148 1.93 -4.86 -26.73
C PHE A 148 1.81 -3.86 -25.57
N ASP A 149 1.91 -2.56 -25.85
CA ASP A 149 1.71 -1.49 -24.86
C ASP A 149 0.30 -1.55 -24.25
N ARG A 150 -0.73 -1.77 -25.08
CA ARG A 150 -2.11 -1.98 -24.60
C ARG A 150 -2.23 -3.20 -23.68
N PHE A 151 -1.59 -4.31 -24.01
CA PHE A 151 -1.60 -5.51 -23.16
C PHE A 151 -0.95 -5.24 -21.80
N GLN A 152 0.13 -4.47 -21.75
CA GLN A 152 0.80 -4.08 -20.51
C GLN A 152 -0.08 -3.20 -19.62
N TRP A 153 -0.74 -2.18 -20.20
CA TRP A 153 -1.70 -1.37 -19.45
C TRP A 153 -2.90 -2.17 -18.95
N VAL A 154 -3.36 -3.19 -19.70
CA VAL A 154 -4.35 -4.14 -19.20
C VAL A 154 -3.82 -4.89 -17.98
N ALA A 155 -2.55 -5.28 -17.96
CA ALA A 155 -1.93 -5.91 -16.79
C ALA A 155 -1.88 -4.96 -15.58
N VAL A 156 -1.49 -3.70 -15.78
CA VAL A 156 -1.51 -2.65 -14.73
C VAL A 156 -2.93 -2.50 -14.16
N LEU A 157 -3.94 -2.35 -15.01
CA LEU A 157 -5.34 -2.28 -14.59
C LEU A 157 -5.81 -3.52 -13.82
N ARG A 158 -5.32 -4.72 -14.16
CA ARG A 158 -5.65 -5.95 -13.43
C ARG A 158 -4.98 -5.98 -12.06
N SER A 159 -3.69 -5.62 -11.98
CA SER A 159 -2.93 -5.53 -10.73
C SER A 159 -3.56 -4.53 -9.76
N ALA A 160 -3.99 -3.37 -10.26
CA ALA A 160 -4.71 -2.37 -9.46
C ALA A 160 -6.20 -2.71 -9.23
N SER A 161 -6.73 -3.84 -9.74
CA SER A 161 -8.17 -4.18 -9.76
C SER A 161 -9.06 -3.04 -10.30
N ALA A 162 -8.54 -2.28 -11.25
CA ALA A 162 -9.15 -1.10 -11.85
C ALA A 162 -9.85 -1.38 -13.18
N ARG A 163 -9.69 -2.58 -13.76
CA ARG A 163 -10.21 -2.91 -15.10
C ARG A 163 -11.71 -2.66 -15.27
N GLU A 164 -12.52 -2.93 -14.24
CA GLU A 164 -13.97 -2.70 -14.31
C GLU A 164 -14.32 -1.21 -14.17
N ALA A 165 -13.68 -0.51 -13.22
CA ALA A 165 -13.81 0.94 -13.08
C ALA A 165 -13.43 1.68 -14.37
N TYR A 166 -12.32 1.29 -15.01
CA TYR A 166 -11.88 1.84 -16.29
C TYR A 166 -12.93 1.66 -17.39
N ARG A 167 -13.52 0.45 -17.53
CA ARG A 167 -14.58 0.19 -18.50
C ARG A 167 -15.85 0.99 -18.21
N ARG A 168 -16.21 1.17 -16.93
CA ARG A 168 -17.39 1.95 -16.52
C ARG A 168 -17.30 3.42 -16.90
N LEU A 169 -16.09 3.98 -16.99
CA LEU A 169 -15.87 5.35 -17.46
C LEU A 169 -16.06 5.53 -18.97
N GLY A 170 -16.38 4.47 -19.72
CA GLY A 170 -16.74 4.55 -21.14
C GLY A 170 -15.56 4.45 -22.10
N TYR A 171 -14.36 4.10 -21.60
CA TYR A 171 -13.17 3.94 -22.43
C TYR A 171 -13.21 2.63 -23.23
N SER A 172 -13.29 2.74 -24.56
CA SER A 172 -13.41 1.59 -25.46
C SER A 172 -12.08 0.84 -25.66
N GLU A 173 -10.97 1.57 -25.73
CA GLU A 173 -9.62 1.01 -25.80
C GLU A 173 -8.82 1.39 -24.56
N VAL A 174 -7.83 0.54 -24.24
CA VAL A 174 -6.91 0.82 -23.14
C VAL A 174 -5.83 1.75 -23.64
N ASP A 175 -5.79 2.93 -23.04
CA ASP A 175 -4.83 3.99 -23.30
C ASP A 175 -4.07 4.32 -22.02
N GLY A 176 -2.78 4.62 -22.16
CA GLY A 176 -1.92 4.85 -21.01
C GLY A 176 -2.23 6.10 -20.23
N MET A 177 -2.57 7.18 -20.92
CA MET A 177 -2.92 8.45 -20.30
C MET A 177 -4.23 8.30 -19.51
N LEU A 178 -5.22 7.59 -20.07
CA LEU A 178 -6.47 7.29 -19.35
C LEU A 178 -6.25 6.37 -18.13
N VAL A 179 -5.31 5.41 -18.22
CA VAL A 179 -4.97 4.56 -17.07
C VAL A 179 -4.28 5.37 -15.97
N ALA A 180 -3.31 6.23 -16.33
CA ALA A 180 -2.66 7.13 -15.39
C ALA A 180 -3.67 8.11 -14.77
N GLN A 181 -4.58 8.69 -15.56
CA GLN A 181 -5.66 9.56 -15.07
C GLN A 181 -6.53 8.85 -14.02
N LEU A 182 -6.91 7.59 -14.26
CA LEU A 182 -7.69 6.82 -13.31
C LEU A 182 -6.92 6.49 -12.03
N LEU A 183 -5.67 6.04 -12.15
CA LEU A 183 -4.90 5.53 -11.01
C LEU A 183 -4.19 6.62 -10.20
N ILE A 184 -3.93 7.79 -10.79
CA ILE A 184 -3.30 8.91 -10.08
C ILE A 184 -4.39 9.84 -9.53
N PHE A 185 -5.30 10.31 -10.39
CA PHE A 185 -6.11 11.50 -10.10
C PHE A 185 -7.58 11.24 -9.76
N SER A 186 -8.11 10.03 -9.97
CA SER A 186 -9.53 9.75 -9.73
C SER A 186 -9.89 9.84 -8.24
N VAL A 187 -10.69 10.81 -7.82
CA VAL A 187 -11.19 10.91 -6.44
C VAL A 187 -12.33 9.94 -6.12
N GLU A 188 -12.79 9.15 -7.10
CA GLU A 188 -13.88 8.18 -6.95
C GLU A 188 -13.39 6.74 -6.89
N PHE A 189 -12.18 6.47 -7.40
CA PHE A 189 -11.63 5.12 -7.42
C PHE A 189 -10.81 4.84 -6.15
N PRO A 190 -11.21 3.89 -5.27
CA PRO A 190 -10.61 3.73 -3.94
C PRO A 190 -9.12 3.38 -3.89
N ARG A 191 -8.54 2.99 -5.02
CA ARG A 191 -7.13 2.66 -5.17
C ARG A 191 -6.33 3.70 -5.93
N SER A 192 -6.93 4.81 -6.35
CA SER A 192 -6.13 5.89 -6.91
C SER A 192 -5.26 6.54 -5.82
N LEU A 193 -4.22 7.27 -6.25
CA LEU A 193 -3.40 8.07 -5.34
C LEU A 193 -4.23 9.18 -4.69
N ALA A 194 -4.97 9.96 -5.47
CA ALA A 194 -5.83 11.04 -4.98
C ALA A 194 -6.84 10.56 -3.94
N PHE A 195 -7.55 9.45 -4.19
CA PHE A 195 -8.48 8.90 -3.20
C PHE A 195 -7.75 8.47 -1.93
N SER A 196 -6.63 7.76 -2.08
CA SER A 196 -5.90 7.19 -0.94
C SER A 196 -5.34 8.29 -0.04
N VAL A 197 -4.77 9.36 -0.61
CA VAL A 197 -4.26 10.51 0.17
C VAL A 197 -5.39 11.31 0.83
N GLN A 198 -6.54 11.48 0.17
CA GLN A 198 -7.71 12.11 0.79
C GLN A 198 -8.28 11.27 1.93
N ALA A 199 -8.35 9.94 1.76
CA ALA A 199 -8.81 9.04 2.78
C ALA A 199 -7.84 9.00 3.97
N LEU A 200 -6.53 8.96 3.71
CA LEU A 200 -5.49 9.11 4.73
C LEU A 200 -5.68 10.40 5.54
N ALA A 201 -5.90 11.54 4.88
CA ALA A 201 -6.14 12.81 5.57
C ALA A 201 -7.34 12.75 6.52
N ARG A 202 -8.46 12.17 6.07
CA ARG A 202 -9.67 12.01 6.88
C ARG A 202 -9.42 11.11 8.10
N HIS A 203 -8.81 9.96 7.90
CA HIS A 203 -8.51 9.01 8.97
C HIS A 203 -7.48 9.58 9.96
N TYR A 204 -6.46 10.28 9.47
CA TYR A 204 -5.46 10.93 10.31
C TYR A 204 -6.08 12.01 11.20
N GLN A 205 -6.99 12.81 10.66
CA GLN A 205 -7.71 13.83 11.43
C GLN A 205 -8.54 13.19 12.56
N GLN A 206 -9.18 12.04 12.31
CA GLN A 206 -9.96 11.33 13.32
C GLN A 206 -9.07 10.65 14.36
N ALA A 207 -8.00 9.98 13.93
CA ALA A 207 -7.02 9.34 14.81
C ALA A 207 -6.32 10.35 15.74
N THR A 208 -6.16 11.61 15.30
CA THR A 208 -5.49 12.66 16.06
C THR A 208 -6.45 13.70 16.65
N ALA A 209 -7.74 13.38 16.77
CA ALA A 209 -8.75 14.31 17.28
C ALA A 209 -8.45 14.79 18.72
N GLU A 210 -7.93 13.88 19.56
CA GLU A 210 -7.58 14.16 20.96
C GLU A 210 -6.10 14.51 21.15
N ALA A 211 -5.28 14.36 20.09
CA ALA A 211 -3.85 14.64 20.17
C ALA A 211 -3.58 16.16 20.21
N PRO A 212 -2.56 16.61 20.98
CA PRO A 212 -2.15 18.02 20.97
C PRO A 212 -1.82 18.51 19.55
N LYS A 213 -2.30 19.70 19.17
CA LYS A 213 -2.07 20.30 17.85
C LYS A 213 -0.60 20.24 17.40
N ARG A 214 0.34 20.49 18.33
CA ARG A 214 1.79 20.46 18.05
C ARG A 214 2.28 19.10 17.52
N ARG A 215 1.69 17.99 17.99
CA ARG A 215 2.09 16.64 17.60
C ARG A 215 1.54 16.27 16.23
N ARG A 216 0.30 16.65 15.94
CA ARG A 216 -0.33 16.29 14.66
C ARG A 216 0.04 17.20 13.49
N ALA A 217 0.47 18.43 13.75
CA ALA A 217 0.73 19.43 12.71
C ALA A 217 1.81 19.01 11.69
N GLY A 218 2.80 18.21 12.09
CA GLY A 218 3.91 17.78 11.23
C GLY A 218 3.45 16.90 10.08
N ALA A 219 2.71 15.82 10.37
CA ALA A 219 2.15 14.94 9.36
C ALA A 219 0.91 15.54 8.68
N GLU A 220 0.04 16.26 9.41
CA GLU A 220 -1.13 16.96 8.84
C GLU A 220 -0.72 17.89 7.69
N ARG A 221 0.35 18.67 7.87
CA ARG A 221 0.89 19.55 6.82
C ARG A 221 1.38 18.77 5.61
N ARG A 222 2.13 17.69 5.81
CA ARG A 222 2.69 16.88 4.70
C ARG A 222 1.59 16.20 3.88
N ILE A 223 0.58 15.65 4.56
CA ILE A 223 -0.59 15.07 3.90
C ILE A 223 -1.36 16.15 3.12
N ALA A 224 -1.53 17.35 3.69
CA ALA A 224 -2.18 18.46 3.00
C ALA A 224 -1.42 18.91 1.74
N LEU A 225 -0.09 18.98 1.80
CA LEU A 225 0.75 19.30 0.64
C LEU A 225 0.63 18.22 -0.45
N LEU A 226 0.66 16.93 -0.08
CA LEU A 226 0.44 15.84 -1.06
C LEU A 226 -0.93 15.94 -1.75
N ASN A 227 -1.98 16.23 -0.98
CA ASN A 227 -3.31 16.44 -1.55
C ASN A 227 -3.37 17.66 -2.49
N LEU A 228 -2.67 18.74 -2.14
CA LEU A 228 -2.63 19.95 -2.96
C LEU A 228 -1.96 19.66 -4.30
N ASP A 229 -0.82 18.98 -4.29
CA ASP A 229 -0.05 18.74 -5.52
C ASP A 229 -0.77 17.76 -6.45
N LEU A 230 -1.42 16.72 -5.91
CA LEU A 230 -2.29 15.84 -6.68
C LEU A 230 -3.53 16.57 -7.23
N GLY A 231 -4.01 17.61 -6.55
CA GLY A 231 -5.17 18.40 -6.99
C GLY A 231 -4.81 19.53 -7.97
N ALA A 232 -3.54 19.93 -8.02
CA ALA A 232 -3.04 21.00 -8.87
C ALA A 232 -2.38 20.49 -10.16
N SER A 233 -2.01 19.21 -10.22
CA SER A 233 -1.43 18.57 -11.39
C SER A 233 -2.49 17.89 -12.25
N ASP A 234 -2.20 17.69 -13.53
CA ASP A 234 -2.97 16.85 -14.44
C ASP A 234 -2.10 15.74 -15.05
N VAL A 235 -2.73 14.84 -15.81
CA VAL A 235 -2.02 13.68 -16.36
C VAL A 235 -1.08 14.09 -17.48
N GLU A 236 -1.40 15.12 -18.24
CA GLU A 236 -0.57 15.68 -19.29
C GLU A 236 0.76 16.18 -18.71
N GLN A 237 0.71 16.97 -17.64
CA GLN A 237 1.90 17.47 -16.96
C GLN A 237 2.77 16.33 -16.41
N VAL A 238 2.17 15.33 -15.77
CA VAL A 238 2.91 14.18 -15.21
C VAL A 238 3.59 13.36 -16.32
N VAL A 239 2.92 13.21 -17.46
CA VAL A 239 3.49 12.48 -18.61
C VAL A 239 4.64 13.28 -19.24
N ASP A 240 4.50 14.60 -19.36
CA ASP A 240 5.53 15.48 -19.93
C ASP A 240 6.77 15.60 -19.04
N GLU A 241 6.59 15.67 -17.72
CA GLU A 241 7.69 15.73 -16.74
C GLU A 241 8.37 14.38 -16.52
N GLY A 242 7.63 13.28 -16.73
CA GLY A 242 8.11 11.91 -16.57
C GLY A 242 7.35 11.18 -15.45
N LEU A 243 6.71 10.06 -15.83
CA LEU A 243 5.93 9.23 -14.90
C LEU A 243 6.79 8.67 -13.76
N HIS A 244 8.01 8.26 -14.06
CA HIS A 244 8.90 7.64 -13.09
C HIS A 244 9.37 8.66 -12.04
N GLU A 245 9.81 9.83 -12.52
CA GLU A 245 10.24 10.96 -11.70
C GLU A 245 9.11 11.42 -10.76
N PHE A 246 7.89 11.51 -11.28
CA PHE A 246 6.70 11.80 -10.49
C PHE A 246 6.47 10.74 -9.38
N PHE A 247 6.55 9.46 -9.70
CA PHE A 247 6.33 8.40 -8.71
C PHE A 247 7.44 8.30 -7.67
N ASP A 248 8.69 8.59 -8.04
CA ASP A 248 9.82 8.66 -7.11
C ASP A 248 9.62 9.80 -6.10
N GLU A 249 9.27 11.01 -6.58
CA GLU A 249 8.98 12.14 -5.69
C GLU A 249 7.77 11.84 -4.79
N PHE A 250 6.70 11.29 -5.36
CA PHE A 250 5.50 10.93 -4.61
C PHE A 250 5.81 9.91 -3.50
N GLN A 251 6.58 8.87 -3.80
CA GLN A 251 7.01 7.86 -2.83
C GLN A 251 7.89 8.47 -1.73
N ALA A 252 8.87 9.31 -2.09
CA ALA A 252 9.71 9.99 -1.12
C ALA A 252 8.88 10.83 -0.12
N ARG A 253 7.84 11.49 -0.62
CA ARG A 253 6.95 12.31 0.22
C ARG A 253 6.00 11.48 1.07
N LEU A 254 5.56 10.30 0.61
CA LEU A 254 4.84 9.34 1.45
C LEU A 254 5.70 8.83 2.60
N ILE A 255 6.98 8.53 2.34
CA ILE A 255 7.95 8.15 3.38
C ILE A 255 8.08 9.28 4.43
N GLU A 256 8.11 10.54 3.99
CA GLU A 256 8.13 11.70 4.89
C GLU A 256 6.86 11.82 5.75
N VAL A 257 5.69 11.44 5.23
CA VAL A 257 4.45 11.35 6.01
C VAL A 257 4.56 10.24 7.06
N ASP A 258 4.95 9.03 6.66
CA ASP A 258 5.10 7.89 7.57
C ASP A 258 6.09 8.18 8.70
N ARG A 259 7.23 8.78 8.37
CA ARG A 259 8.24 9.24 9.34
C ARG A 259 7.65 10.24 10.33
N ALA A 260 6.95 11.26 9.85
CA ALA A 260 6.33 12.27 10.71
C ALA A 260 5.27 11.67 11.65
N ILE A 261 4.46 10.72 11.16
CA ILE A 261 3.52 9.98 12.00
C ILE A 261 4.27 9.20 13.09
N THR A 262 5.30 8.46 12.71
CA THR A 262 6.09 7.64 13.64
C THR A 262 6.76 8.49 14.72
N GLU A 263 7.40 9.60 14.34
CA GLU A 263 8.15 10.46 15.26
C GLU A 263 7.24 11.30 16.15
N ASP A 264 6.26 11.99 15.57
CA ASP A 264 5.48 13.00 16.29
C ASP A 264 4.31 12.41 17.09
N ILE A 265 3.82 11.22 16.70
CA ILE A 265 2.70 10.54 17.35
C ILE A 265 3.16 9.35 18.18
N PHE A 266 3.79 8.35 17.55
CA PHE A 266 4.04 7.07 18.22
C PHE A 266 5.30 7.06 19.10
N ARG A 267 6.33 7.82 18.73
CA ARG A 267 7.58 7.94 19.53
C ARG A 267 7.63 9.15 20.43
N ALA A 268 6.72 10.11 20.27
CA ALA A 268 6.69 11.31 21.09
C ALA A 268 6.36 10.95 22.56
N GLU A 269 7.36 10.98 23.44
CA GLU A 269 7.16 10.76 24.88
C GLU A 269 5.99 11.59 25.40
N PRO A 270 5.07 11.03 26.22
CA PRO A 270 4.05 11.82 26.89
C PRO A 270 4.76 12.95 27.63
N GLY A 271 4.55 14.18 27.16
CA GLY A 271 5.24 15.34 27.73
C GLY A 271 4.92 15.38 29.21
N ARG A 272 5.96 15.40 30.06
CA ARG A 272 5.86 15.60 31.52
C ARG A 272 4.67 16.50 31.81
N VAL A 273 3.60 15.92 32.34
CA VAL A 273 2.54 16.69 32.96
C VAL A 273 3.25 17.50 34.03
N ALA A 274 3.31 18.81 33.87
CA ALA A 274 3.84 19.68 34.90
C ALA A 274 3.03 19.35 36.16
N GLN A 275 3.70 18.74 37.15
CA GLN A 275 3.15 18.60 38.48
C GLN A 275 2.81 20.01 38.93
N VAL A 276 1.51 20.34 38.89
CA VAL A 276 0.97 21.48 39.60
C VAL A 276 1.29 21.18 41.05
N ARG A 277 2.32 21.85 41.58
CA ARG A 277 2.56 21.91 43.02
C ARG A 277 1.27 22.45 43.63
N LEU A 278 0.52 21.57 44.29
CA LEU A 278 -0.38 21.99 45.35
C LEU A 278 0.53 22.59 46.41
N VAL A 279 0.62 23.92 46.41
CA VAL A 279 1.13 24.67 47.55
C VAL A 279 0.02 24.60 48.57
N GLU A 280 0.30 23.86 49.65
CA GLU A 280 -0.42 23.97 50.90
C GLU A 280 -0.27 25.41 51.42
N ASP A 281 -1.40 26.07 51.66
CA ASP A 281 -1.59 27.12 52.67
C ASP A 281 -3.02 26.99 53.21
#